data_AF-A0A970JRV9-F1
#
_entry.id   AF-A0A970JRV9-F1
#
_cell.length_a   1.000
_cell.length_b   1.000
_cell.length_c   1.000
_cell.angle_alpha   90.00
_cell.angle_beta   90.00
_cell.angle_gamma   90.00
#
_symmetry.space_group_name_H-M   'P 1'
#
loop_
_entity.id
_entity.type
_entity.pdbx_description
1 polymer ?
#
loop_
_entity_poly.entity_id
_entity_poly.type
_entity_poly.pdbx_seq_one_letter_code
_entity_poly.pdbx_strand_id
1 'polypeptide(L)' 'FGYVSFDKDGAELLFNHLSLRCGRKSTIITTNLTFDRWGEIFGDTVLTAAMVDRLTHKAFIVNMSGKSYRVKETRQMMEK' A
#
# COMPACT_ATOMS: atom_id res chain seq x y z
N PHE A 1 -7.74 8.57 -13.72
CA PHE A 1 -7.11 7.67 -12.72
C PHE A 1 -6.88 6.33 -13.41
N GLY A 2 -5.63 5.93 -13.60
CA GLY A 2 -5.28 4.69 -14.30
C GLY A 2 -5.15 3.55 -13.30
N TYR A 3 -5.94 2.50 -13.48
CA TYR A 3 -5.70 1.22 -12.82
C TYR A 3 -4.67 0.47 -13.66
N VAL A 4 -3.50 0.22 -13.09
CA VAL A 4 -2.52 -0.67 -13.71
C VAL A 4 -2.79 -2.05 -13.12
N SER A 5 -3.13 -3.01 -13.97
CA SER A 5 -3.17 -4.42 -13.55
C SER A 5 -1.78 -4.79 -13.05
N PHE A 6 -1.71 -5.36 -11.85
CA PHE A 6 -0.45 -5.86 -11.29
C PHE A 6 -0.03 -7.13 -12.03
N ASP A 7 0.58 -6.94 -13.20
CA ASP A 7 1.45 -7.92 -13.80
C ASP A 7 2.84 -7.84 -13.14
N LYS A 8 3.68 -8.83 -13.44
CA LYS A 8 5.03 -8.91 -12.88
C LYS A 8 5.83 -7.63 -13.15
N ASP A 9 5.71 -7.08 -14.35
CA ASP A 9 6.43 -5.87 -14.76
C ASP A 9 5.98 -4.65 -13.96
N GLY A 10 4.67 -4.49 -13.72
CA GLY A 10 4.13 -3.43 -12.87
C GLY A 10 4.62 -3.52 -11.42
N ALA A 11 4.75 -4.74 -10.90
CA ALA A 11 5.29 -4.97 -9.56
C ALA A 11 6.77 -4.59 -9.45
N GLU A 12 7.58 -4.96 -10.45
CA GLU A 12 8.99 -4.62 -10.52
C GLU A 12 9.20 -3.09 -10.67
N LEU A 13 8.37 -2.43 -11.47
CA LEU A 13 8.39 -0.97 -11.60
C LEU A 13 8.06 -0.27 -10.27
N LEU A 14 7.02 -0.74 -9.56
CA LEU A 14 6.70 -0.18 -8.24
C LEU A 14 7.84 -0.42 -7.25
N PHE A 15 8.42 -1.62 -7.24
CA PHE A 15 9.56 -1.95 -6.37
C PHE A 15 10.74 -1.02 -6.64
N ASN A 16 11.10 -0.82 -7.90
CA ASN A 16 12.20 0.08 -8.27
C ASN A 16 11.90 1.52 -7.85
N HIS A 17 10.67 2.00 -8.08
CA HIS A 17 10.28 3.35 -7.69
C HIS A 17 10.38 3.56 -6.16
N LEU A 18 9.83 2.64 -5.37
CA LEU A 18 9.87 2.72 -3.90
C LEU A 18 11.31 2.59 -3.37
N SER A 19 12.12 1.72 -3.97
CA SER A 19 13.54 1.57 -3.61
C SER A 19 14.32 2.86 -3.83
N LEU A 20 14.14 3.53 -4.98
CA LEU A 20 14.80 4.80 -5.29
C LEU A 20 14.37 5.95 -4.36
N ARG A 21 13.18 5.84 -3.77
CA ARG A 21 12.59 6.82 -2.84
C ARG A 21 13.07 6.65 -1.40
N CYS A 22 13.39 5.42 -1.01
CA CYS A 22 13.82 5.07 0.34
C CYS A 22 15.03 5.92 0.76
N GLY A 23 14.95 6.55 1.94
CA GLY A 23 16.04 7.38 2.49
C GLY A 23 16.29 8.71 1.78
N ARG A 24 15.59 9.03 0.68
CA ARG A 24 15.81 10.28 -0.07
C ARG A 24 14.73 11.33 0.17
N LYS A 25 13.47 10.92 0.26
CA LYS A 25 12.32 11.84 0.45
C LYS A 25 11.17 11.10 1.15
N SER A 26 10.32 11.85 1.86
CA SER A 26 9.14 11.31 2.58
C SER A 26 8.09 10.76 1.62
N THR A 27 7.65 9.53 1.84
CA THR A 27 6.65 8.83 1.02
C THR A 27 5.50 8.40 1.92
N ILE A 28 4.27 8.71 1.53
CA ILE A 28 3.06 8.21 2.20
C ILE A 28 2.51 7.06 1.36
N ILE A 29 2.27 5.93 2.01
CA ILE A 29 1.67 4.74 1.42
C ILE A 29 0.40 4.43 2.21
N THR A 30 -0.69 4.20 1.49
CA THR A 30 -1.95 3.73 2.06
C THR A 30 -2.29 2.39 1.47
N THR A 31 -2.59 1.41 2.30
CA THR A 31 -2.93 0.06 1.86
C THR A 31 -4.02 -0.51 2.77
N ASN A 32 -4.92 -1.31 2.20
CA ASN A 32 -5.84 -2.14 2.96
C ASN A 32 -5.27 -3.54 3.24
N LEU A 33 -4.05 -3.82 2.78
CA LEU A 33 -3.35 -5.08 2.97
C LEU A 33 -2.32 -4.97 4.10
N THR A 34 -2.30 -5.97 4.97
CA THR A 34 -1.26 -6.16 5.97
C THR A 34 0.06 -6.55 5.29
N PHE A 35 1.21 -6.29 5.94
CA PHE A 35 2.53 -6.49 5.33
C PHE A 35 2.81 -7.93 4.89
N ASP A 36 2.27 -8.91 5.60
CA ASP A 36 2.36 -10.34 5.24
C ASP A 36 1.70 -10.66 3.90
N ARG A 37 0.70 -9.86 3.50
CA ARG A 37 -0.02 -10.02 2.24
C ARG A 37 0.62 -9.29 1.06
N TRP A 38 1.71 -8.55 1.29
CA TRP A 38 2.38 -7.83 0.19
C TRP A 38 3.06 -8.77 -0.81
N GLY A 39 3.25 -10.05 -0.47
CA GLY A 39 3.68 -11.07 -1.43
C GLY A 39 2.70 -11.23 -2.60
N GLU A 40 1.40 -10.96 -2.38
CA GLU A 40 0.37 -10.96 -3.44
C GLU A 40 0.60 -9.83 -4.47
N ILE A 41 1.35 -8.79 -4.09
CA ILE A 41 1.64 -7.62 -4.92
C ILE A 41 2.93 -7.81 -5.70
N PHE A 42 4.01 -8.21 -5.00
CA PHE A 42 5.35 -8.28 -5.60
C PHE A 42 5.72 -9.66 -6.14
N GLY A 43 4.95 -10.71 -5.83
CA GLY A 43 5.15 -12.08 -6.30
C GLY A 43 6.35 -12.82 -5.70
N ASP A 44 7.43 -12.11 -5.37
CA ASP A 44 8.62 -12.64 -4.71
C ASP A 44 8.62 -12.25 -3.22
N THR A 45 8.56 -13.26 -2.35
CA THR A 45 8.51 -13.07 -0.90
C THR A 45 9.80 -12.49 -0.32
N VAL A 46 10.96 -12.78 -0.92
CA VAL A 46 12.27 -12.26 -0.50
C VAL A 46 12.37 -10.79 -0.84
N LEU A 47 12.00 -10.40 -2.06
CA LEU A 47 11.96 -8.99 -2.47
C LEU A 47 10.93 -8.21 -1.65
N THR A 48 9.77 -8.80 -1.39
CA THR A 48 8.72 -8.20 -0.54
C THR A 48 9.27 -7.90 0.85
N ALA A 49 9.89 -8.87 1.51
CA ALA A 49 10.44 -8.70 2.85
C ALA A 49 11.50 -7.59 2.88
N ALA A 50 12.41 -7.58 1.91
CA ALA A 50 13.44 -6.54 1.80
C ALA A 50 12.86 -5.15 1.52
N MET A 51 11.75 -5.05 0.81
CA MET A 51 11.03 -3.78 0.59
C MET A 51 10.35 -3.30 1.88
N VAL A 52 9.64 -4.20 2.57
CA VAL A 52 8.96 -3.87 3.83
C VAL A 52 9.95 -3.39 4.88
N ASP A 53 11.09 -4.06 5.02
CA ASP A 53 12.19 -3.63 5.91
C ASP A 53 12.63 -2.19 5.60
N ARG A 54 12.95 -1.90 4.34
CA ARG A 54 13.36 -0.55 3.90
C ARG A 54 12.31 0.52 4.15
N LEU A 55 11.04 0.22 3.86
CA LEU A 55 9.94 1.18 4.02
C LEU A 55 9.57 1.42 5.49
N THR A 56 9.74 0.42 6.35
CA THR A 56 9.42 0.54 7.78
C THR A 56 10.56 1.16 8.57
N HIS A 57 11.78 1.15 8.05
CA HIS A 57 12.91 1.87 8.62
C HIS A 57 12.62 3.39 8.69
N LYS A 58 12.48 3.91 9.93
CA LYS A 58 12.11 5.30 10.25
C LYS A 58 10.70 5.73 9.79
N ALA A 59 9.78 4.77 9.63
CA ALA A 59 8.40 5.08 9.31
C ALA A 59 7.50 5.25 10.54
N PHE A 60 6.42 5.99 10.35
CA PHE A 60 5.28 6.01 11.26
C PHE A 60 4.18 5.12 10.69
N ILE A 61 3.81 4.07 11.42
CA ILE A 61 2.76 3.14 11.02
C ILE A 61 1.46 3.61 11.68
N VAL A 62 0.48 3.98 10.86
CA VAL A 62 -0.85 4.40 11.32
C VAL A 62 -1.85 3.29 10.99
N ASN A 63 -2.20 2.49 11.99
CA ASN A 63 -3.22 1.46 11.85
C ASN A 63 -4.61 2.09 11.85
N MET A 64 -5.26 2.10 10.69
CA MET A 64 -6.60 2.64 10.54
C MET A 64 -7.63 1.52 10.78
N SER A 65 -8.49 1.72 11.78
CA SER A 65 -9.63 0.84 12.05
C SER A 65 -10.91 1.68 12.13
N GLY A 66 -12.03 1.10 11.70
CA GLY A 66 -13.32 1.78 11.72
C GLY A 66 -14.24 1.36 10.60
N LYS A 67 -15.48 1.86 10.65
CA LYS A 67 -16.46 1.65 9.59
C LYS A 67 -16.13 2.50 8.37
N SER A 68 -16.48 2.00 7.18
CA SER A 68 -16.33 2.76 5.94
C SER A 68 -17.11 4.07 6.01
N TYR A 69 -16.42 5.20 5.80
CA TYR A 69 -17.05 6.51 5.67
C TYR A 69 -18.04 6.55 4.51
N ARG A 70 -17.72 5.89 3.40
CA ARG A 70 -18.62 5.79 2.23
C ARG A 70 -19.95 5.15 2.60
N VAL A 71 -19.92 4.06 3.39
CA VAL A 71 -21.15 3.38 3.84
C VAL A 71 -21.96 4.27 4.78
N LYS A 72 -21.29 5.00 5.68
CA LYS A 72 -21.95 5.97 6.57
C LYS A 72 -22.67 7.05 5.76
N GLU A 73 -22.01 7.62 4.75
CA GLU A 73 -22.58 8.64 3.87
C GLU A 73 -23.76 8.08 3.05
N THR A 74 -23.62 6.89 2.46
CA THR A 74 -24.72 6.23 1.73
C THR A 74 -25.93 6.02 2.61
N ARG A 75 -25.74 5.55 3.85
CA ARG A 75 -26.84 5.37 4.80
C ARG A 75 -27.53 6.69 5.14
N GLN A 76 -26.78 7.77 5.34
CA GLN A 76 -27.34 9.10 5.60
C GLN A 76 -28.13 9.65 4.41
N MET A 77 -27.75 9.30 3.17
CA MET A 77 -28.51 9.68 1.98
C MET A 77 -29.82 8.90 1.86
N MET A 78 -29.86 7.63 2.28
CA MET A 78 -31.08 6.80 2.22
C MET A 78 -32.08 7.12 3.35
N GLU A 79 -31.62 7.67 4.45
CA GLU A 79 -32.46 8.10 5.60
C GLU A 79 -33.08 9.50 5.38
N LYS A 80 -32.69 10.21 4.32
CA LYS A 80 -33.25 11.50 3.88
C LYS A 80 -34.32 11.29 2.80
#